data_AF-A0A950WTA0-F1
#
_entry.id   AF-A0A950WTA0-F1
#
_cell.length_a   1.000
_cell.length_b   1.000
_cell.length_c   1.000
_cell.angle_alpha   90.00
_cell.angle_beta   90.00
_cell.angle_gamma   90.00
#
_symmetry.space_group_name_H-M   'P 1'
#
loop_
_entity.id
_entity.type
_entity.pdbx_description
1 polymer ?
#
loop_
_entity_poly.entity_id
_entity_poly.type
_entity_poly.pdbx_seq_one_letter_code
_entity_poly.pdbx_strand_id
1 'polypeptide(L)'
;HQFSTEPLIKQITRYVMADEARHVAFGVLSLNGLYDEMSDSERREREEFVVEAAWLMRDRFLATEVWERLGIPLNDGLLESARSPMLQLFQRVLFAKVTPNLRKIGLMSDRLRDRLVSVGAIADDE
;
A
#
# COMPACT_ATOMS: atom_id res chain seq x y z
N HIS A 1 -16.48 6.85 -2.66
CA HIS A 1 -17.29 8.05 -2.99
C HIS A 1 -17.13 8.56 -4.42
N GLN A 2 -15.90 8.63 -4.97
CA GLN A 2 -15.61 9.37 -6.21
C GLN A 2 -15.90 8.62 -7.53
N PHE A 3 -15.97 7.28 -7.52
CA PHE A 3 -16.11 6.46 -8.75
C PHE A 3 -17.44 5.70 -8.89
N SER A 4 -18.12 5.39 -7.78
CA SER A 4 -19.44 4.74 -7.82
C SER A 4 -20.53 5.80 -7.84
N THR A 5 -21.57 5.62 -8.65
CA THR A 5 -22.78 6.46 -8.65
C THR A 5 -23.82 5.99 -7.64
N GLU A 6 -23.75 4.73 -7.19
CA GLU A 6 -24.72 4.09 -6.32
C GLU A 6 -24.69 4.66 -4.88
N PRO A 7 -25.80 5.21 -4.36
CA PRO A 7 -25.85 5.82 -3.02
C PRO A 7 -25.34 4.91 -1.89
N LEU A 8 -25.73 3.62 -1.89
CA LEU A 8 -25.33 2.70 -0.82
C LEU A 8 -23.82 2.47 -0.79
N ILE A 9 -23.20 2.24 -1.95
CA ILE A 9 -21.75 2.02 -2.07
C ILE A 9 -20.99 3.29 -1.66
N LYS A 10 -21.50 4.48 -2.00
CA LYS A 10 -20.91 5.75 -1.53
C LYS A 10 -20.92 5.85 0.00
N GLN A 11 -22.03 5.48 0.64
CA GLN A 11 -22.16 5.54 2.09
C GLN A 11 -21.22 4.54 2.78
N ILE A 12 -21.17 3.30 2.32
CA ILE A 12 -20.28 2.27 2.87
C ILE A 12 -18.82 2.70 2.73
N THR A 13 -18.40 3.09 1.52
CA THR A 13 -17.00 3.51 1.29
C THR A 13 -16.62 4.75 2.11
N ARG A 14 -17.57 5.67 2.39
CA ARG A 14 -17.33 6.83 3.26
C ARG A 14 -17.05 6.40 4.70
N TYR A 15 -17.82 5.47 5.26
CA TYR A 15 -17.58 4.99 6.63
C TYR A 15 -16.28 4.21 6.74
N VAL A 16 -15.97 3.34 5.77
CA VAL A 16 -14.69 2.62 5.72
C VAL A 16 -13.52 3.60 5.67
N MET A 17 -13.57 4.63 4.82
CA MET A 17 -12.51 5.66 4.78
C MET A 17 -12.33 6.37 6.12
N ALA A 18 -13.41 6.63 6.86
CA ALA A 18 -13.33 7.25 8.18
C ALA A 18 -12.72 6.32 9.23
N ASP A 19 -13.02 5.03 9.17
CA ASP A 19 -12.44 4.00 10.05
C ASP A 19 -10.95 3.83 9.75
N GLU A 20 -10.56 3.68 8.49
CA GLU A 20 -9.14 3.51 8.12
C GLU A 20 -8.30 4.74 8.44
N ALA A 21 -8.87 5.96 8.30
CA ALA A 21 -8.18 7.18 8.74
C ALA A 21 -7.92 7.16 10.26
N ARG A 22 -8.86 6.62 11.05
CA ARG A 22 -8.68 6.44 12.49
C ARG A 22 -7.65 5.36 12.81
N HIS A 23 -7.64 4.23 12.08
CA HIS A 23 -6.62 3.19 12.24
C HIS A 23 -5.21 3.71 11.95
N VAL A 24 -5.05 4.45 10.86
CA VAL A 24 -3.76 5.08 10.51
C VAL A 24 -3.33 6.08 11.58
N ALA A 25 -4.24 6.95 12.05
CA ALA A 25 -3.94 7.91 13.10
C ALA A 25 -3.53 7.23 14.41
N PHE A 26 -4.26 6.18 14.80
CA PHE A 26 -3.93 5.36 15.97
C PHE A 26 -2.54 4.74 15.83
N GLY A 27 -2.26 4.06 14.71
CA GLY A 27 -0.95 3.44 14.47
C GLY A 27 0.20 4.44 14.51
N VAL A 28 0.02 5.62 13.91
CA VAL A 28 1.02 6.70 13.95
C VAL A 28 1.27 7.18 15.38
N LEU A 29 0.23 7.33 16.20
CA LEU A 29 0.38 7.76 17.60
C LEU A 29 1.03 6.67 18.46
N SER A 30 0.63 5.41 18.27
CA SER A 30 1.15 4.28 19.05
C SER A 30 2.60 3.91 18.73
N LEU A 31 3.05 4.16 17.49
CA LEU A 31 4.40 3.81 17.05
C LEU A 31 5.38 4.99 17.10
N ASN A 32 4.92 6.20 17.42
CA ASN A 32 5.79 7.37 17.51
C ASN A 32 6.84 7.18 18.61
N GLY A 33 8.13 7.34 18.26
CA GLY A 33 9.26 7.18 19.18
C GLY A 33 9.61 5.72 19.52
N LEU A 34 8.76 4.74 19.19
CA LEU A 34 8.98 3.33 19.54
C LEU A 34 10.27 2.77 18.91
N TYR A 35 10.56 3.14 17.67
CA TYR A 35 11.72 2.60 16.95
C TYR A 35 13.06 3.21 17.40
N ASP A 36 13.05 4.30 18.17
CA ASP A 36 14.27 4.92 18.70
C ASP A 36 14.86 4.09 19.85
N GLU A 37 14.03 3.27 20.50
CA GLU A 37 14.42 2.37 21.60
C GLU A 37 14.82 0.96 21.11
N MET A 38 14.66 0.67 19.81
CA MET A 38 14.94 -0.64 19.22
C MET A 38 16.41 -0.78 18.82
N SER A 39 16.94 -2.00 18.96
CA SER A 39 18.23 -2.37 18.39
C SER A 39 18.21 -2.33 16.86
N ASP A 40 19.39 -2.22 16.24
CA ASP A 40 19.49 -2.26 14.79
C ASP A 40 18.90 -3.55 14.21
N SER A 41 19.08 -4.71 14.87
CA SER A 41 18.47 -5.98 14.43
C SER A 41 16.96 -5.92 14.40
N GLU A 42 16.33 -5.41 15.46
CA GLU A 42 14.87 -5.31 15.53
C GLU A 42 14.34 -4.31 14.49
N ARG A 43 15.01 -3.16 14.31
CA ARG A 43 14.64 -2.20 13.27
C ARG A 43 14.72 -2.85 11.89
N ARG A 44 15.76 -3.65 11.62
CA ARG A 44 15.89 -4.38 10.35
C ARG A 44 14.73 -5.33 10.09
N GLU A 45 14.28 -6.08 11.09
CA GLU A 45 13.11 -6.95 10.97
C GLU A 45 11.83 -6.17 10.66
N ARG A 46 11.67 -4.97 11.25
CA ARG A 46 10.52 -4.10 10.97
C ARG A 46 10.56 -3.54 9.55
N GLU A 47 11.73 -3.15 9.07
CA GLU A 47 11.91 -2.74 7.67
C GLU A 47 11.58 -3.89 6.70
N GLU A 48 12.05 -5.11 6.98
CA GLU A 48 11.76 -6.29 6.15
C GLU A 48 10.27 -6.60 6.10
N PHE A 49 9.59 -6.52 7.24
CA PHE A 49 8.14 -6.63 7.33
C PHE A 49 7.42 -5.59 6.46
N VAL A 50 7.86 -4.33 6.48
CA VAL A 50 7.27 -3.26 5.66
C VAL A 50 7.44 -3.57 4.17
N VAL A 51 8.60 -4.08 3.76
CA VAL A 51 8.87 -4.41 2.35
C VAL A 51 8.00 -5.58 1.89
N GLU A 52 7.87 -6.63 2.69
CA GLU A 52 6.99 -7.77 2.38
C GLU A 52 5.53 -7.33 2.28
N ALA A 53 5.05 -6.54 3.24
CA ALA A 53 3.70 -6.01 3.22
C ALA A 53 3.44 -5.13 1.98
N ALA A 54 4.40 -4.27 1.61
CA ALA A 54 4.29 -3.43 0.42
C ALA A 54 4.25 -4.26 -0.87
N TRP A 55 5.09 -5.30 -0.96
CA TRP A 55 5.08 -6.22 -2.10
C TRP A 55 3.74 -6.97 -2.24
N LEU A 56 3.21 -7.51 -1.14
CA LEU A 56 1.91 -8.18 -1.13
C LEU A 56 0.76 -7.24 -1.51
N MET A 57 0.76 -6.01 -0.97
CA MET A 57 -0.24 -5.00 -1.30
C MET A 57 -0.21 -4.61 -2.77
N ARG A 58 0.98 -4.48 -3.38
CA ARG A 58 1.14 -4.20 -4.81
C ARG A 58 0.50 -5.31 -5.66
N ASP A 59 0.84 -6.57 -5.38
CA ASP A 59 0.43 -7.71 -6.20
C ASP A 59 -1.04 -8.08 -6.01
N ARG A 60 -1.65 -7.73 -4.86
CA ARG A 60 -3.07 -8.01 -4.57
C ARG A 60 -4.03 -7.44 -5.63
N PHE A 61 -3.64 -6.35 -6.30
CA PHE A 61 -4.45 -5.68 -7.32
C PHE A 61 -4.30 -6.26 -8.73
N LEU A 62 -3.43 -7.26 -8.92
CA LEU A 62 -3.36 -8.03 -10.16
C LEU A 62 -4.58 -8.92 -10.37
N ALA A 63 -5.37 -9.15 -9.31
CA ALA A 63 -6.65 -9.86 -9.35
C ALA A 63 -6.60 -11.21 -10.09
N THR A 64 -5.49 -11.92 -9.96
CA THR A 64 -5.20 -13.19 -10.67
C THR A 64 -6.34 -14.20 -10.55
N GLU A 65 -6.87 -14.39 -9.34
CA GLU A 65 -7.98 -15.31 -9.08
C GLU A 65 -9.31 -14.86 -9.70
N VAL A 66 -9.49 -13.57 -9.97
CA VAL A 66 -10.69 -13.05 -10.63
C VAL A 66 -10.63 -13.39 -12.11
N TRP A 67 -9.47 -13.21 -12.75
CA TRP A 67 -9.27 -13.57 -14.15
C TRP A 67 -9.52 -15.06 -14.37
N GLU A 68 -8.95 -15.91 -13.52
CA GLU A 68 -9.16 -17.36 -13.56
C GLU A 68 -10.64 -17.73 -13.44
N ARG A 69 -11.36 -17.16 -12.45
CA ARG A 69 -12.80 -17.44 -12.25
C ARG A 69 -13.68 -16.96 -13.40
N LEU A 70 -13.25 -15.93 -14.13
CA LEU A 70 -13.95 -15.43 -15.31
C LEU A 70 -13.57 -16.17 -16.60
N GLY A 71 -12.68 -17.16 -16.54
CA GLY A 71 -12.19 -17.90 -17.71
C GLY A 71 -11.31 -17.05 -18.63
N ILE A 72 -10.74 -15.96 -18.13
CA ILE A 72 -9.83 -15.08 -18.87
C ILE A 72 -8.41 -15.65 -18.71
N PRO A 73 -7.65 -15.87 -19.81
CA PRO A 73 -6.26 -16.28 -19.70
C PRO A 73 -5.47 -15.31 -18.82
N LEU A 74 -4.73 -15.85 -17.84
CA LEU A 74 -4.06 -15.04 -16.83
C LEU A 74 -3.15 -13.96 -17.43
N ASN A 75 -2.37 -14.32 -18.46
CA ASN A 75 -1.46 -13.38 -19.12
C ASN A 75 -2.21 -12.19 -19.74
N ASP A 76 -3.41 -12.42 -20.29
CA ASP A 76 -4.23 -11.37 -20.89
C ASP A 76 -4.77 -10.44 -19.80
N GLY A 77 -5.30 -11.01 -18.70
CA GLY A 77 -5.78 -10.23 -17.56
C GLY A 77 -4.68 -9.39 -16.89
N LEU A 78 -3.47 -9.94 -16.76
CA LEU A 78 -2.30 -9.21 -16.26
C LEU A 78 -1.87 -8.09 -17.20
N LEU A 79 -1.85 -8.34 -18.51
CA LEU A 79 -1.47 -7.35 -19.51
C LEU A 79 -2.43 -6.16 -19.52
N GLU A 80 -3.74 -6.43 -19.49
CA GLU A 80 -4.77 -5.38 -19.42
C GLU A 80 -4.73 -4.65 -18.08
N SER A 81 -4.47 -5.35 -16.98
CA SER A 81 -4.29 -4.72 -15.67
C SER A 81 -3.11 -3.75 -15.66
N ALA A 82 -1.97 -4.15 -16.23
CA ALA A 82 -0.79 -3.31 -16.30
C ALA A 82 -0.98 -2.05 -17.18
N ARG A 83 -1.83 -2.15 -18.21
CA ARG A 83 -2.14 -1.04 -19.12
C ARG A 83 -3.23 -0.10 -18.61
N SER A 84 -4.01 -0.53 -17.62
CA SER A 84 -5.13 0.24 -17.09
C SER A 84 -4.67 1.54 -16.40
N PRO A 85 -5.02 2.72 -16.92
CA PRO A 85 -4.67 4.00 -16.29
C PRO A 85 -5.29 4.14 -14.89
N MET A 86 -6.46 3.53 -14.69
CA MET A 86 -7.15 3.50 -13.40
C MET A 86 -6.34 2.71 -12.36
N LEU A 87 -5.84 1.52 -12.71
CA LEU A 87 -5.05 0.71 -11.79
C LEU A 87 -3.69 1.37 -11.50
N GLN A 88 -3.06 1.97 -12.50
CA GLN A 88 -1.83 2.75 -12.29
C GLN A 88 -2.05 3.95 -11.36
N LEU A 89 -3.16 4.68 -11.52
CA LEU A 89 -3.51 5.77 -10.61
C LEU A 89 -3.79 5.25 -9.20
N PHE A 90 -4.52 4.14 -9.08
CA PHE A 90 -4.85 3.53 -7.80
C PHE A 90 -3.58 3.10 -7.04
N GLN A 91 -2.62 2.46 -7.71
CA GLN A 91 -1.33 2.10 -7.11
C GLN A 91 -0.58 3.32 -6.58
N ARG A 92 -0.52 4.41 -7.35
CA ARG A 92 0.10 5.67 -6.88
C ARG A 92 -0.59 6.21 -5.63
N VAL A 93 -1.92 6.25 -5.62
CA VAL A 93 -2.70 6.75 -4.46
C VAL A 93 -2.52 5.86 -3.23
N LEU A 94 -2.44 4.53 -3.42
CA LEU A 94 -2.26 3.56 -2.35
C LEU A 94 -0.96 3.80 -1.57
N PHE A 95 0.13 4.04 -2.29
CA PHE A 95 1.45 4.21 -1.68
C PHE A 95 1.79 5.65 -1.28
N ALA A 96 1.06 6.66 -1.79
CA ALA A 96 1.29 8.08 -1.47
C ALA A 96 1.25 8.43 0.03
N LYS A 97 0.64 7.58 0.86
CA LYS A 97 0.60 7.76 2.33
C LYS A 97 1.57 6.88 3.09
N VAL A 98 2.17 5.88 2.46
CA VAL A 98 3.10 4.94 3.11
C VAL A 98 4.39 5.65 3.48
N THR A 99 5.06 6.29 2.51
CA THR A 99 6.31 7.05 2.73
C THR A 99 6.21 8.08 3.86
N PRO A 100 5.24 9.03 3.84
CA PRO A 100 5.16 10.05 4.89
C PRO A 100 4.82 9.47 6.28
N ASN A 101 4.03 8.39 6.37
CA ASN A 101 3.73 7.76 7.65
C ASN A 101 4.93 7.01 8.22
N LEU A 102 5.69 6.29 7.38
CA LEU A 102 6.93 5.61 7.80
C LEU A 102 7.99 6.62 8.28
N ARG A 103 8.11 7.78 7.61
CA ARG A 103 8.96 8.88 8.09
C ARG A 103 8.45 9.42 9.43
N LYS A 104 7.14 9.64 9.58
CA LYS A 104 6.54 10.20 10.79
C LYS A 104 6.72 9.31 12.03
N ILE A 105 6.74 7.99 11.86
CA ILE A 105 6.99 7.05 12.96
C ILE A 105 8.48 6.79 13.19
N GLY A 106 9.39 7.29 12.35
CA GLY A 106 10.85 7.12 12.53
C GLY A 106 11.41 5.78 12.01
N LEU A 107 10.67 5.08 11.14
CA LEU A 107 11.10 3.79 10.57
C LEU A 107 11.76 3.92 9.18
N MET A 108 11.55 5.05 8.48
CA MET A 108 12.09 5.24 7.13
C MET A 108 13.61 5.48 7.15
N SER A 109 14.38 4.47 6.75
CA SER A 109 15.81 4.55 6.43
C SER A 109 16.06 4.57 4.92
N ASP A 110 17.26 4.97 4.50
CA ASP A 110 17.67 4.92 3.08
C ASP A 110 17.58 3.49 2.53
N ARG A 111 17.97 2.50 3.34
CA ARG A 111 17.85 1.09 2.99
C ARG A 111 16.40 0.66 2.76
N LEU A 112 15.48 1.07 3.63
CA LEU A 112 14.07 0.78 3.45
C LEU A 112 13.52 1.45 2.18
N ARG A 113 13.90 2.70 1.92
CA ARG A 113 13.54 3.42 0.69
C ARG A 113 13.97 2.64 -0.55
N ASP A 114 15.25 2.27 -0.64
CA ASP A 114 15.80 1.53 -1.79
C ASP A 114 15.08 0.19 -1.98
N ARG A 115 14.77 -0.50 -0.88
CA ARG A 115 13.99 -1.74 -0.91
C ARG A 115 12.56 -1.51 -1.41
N LEU A 116 11.89 -0.45 -0.99
CA LEU A 116 10.54 -0.11 -1.46
C LEU A 116 10.52 0.27 -2.95
N VAL A 117 11.54 0.99 -3.42
CA VAL A 117 11.74 1.29 -4.85
C VAL A 117 11.98 0.01 -5.65
N SER A 118 12.84 -0.89 -5.17
CA SER A 118 13.14 -2.14 -5.89
C SER A 118 11.95 -3.10 -5.99
N VAL A 119 11.03 -3.08 -5.02
CA VAL A 119 9.74 -3.80 -5.14
C VAL A 119 8.66 -2.96 -5.84
N GLY A 120 8.99 -1.79 -6.40
CA GLY A 120 8.04 -0.95 -7.13
C GLY A 120 6.86 -0.46 -6.29
N ALA A 121 7.04 -0.38 -4.96
CA ALA A 121 6.03 0.16 -4.06
C ALA A 121 6.00 1.69 -4.09
N ILE A 122 7.16 2.33 -4.27
CA ILE A 122 7.30 3.79 -4.40
C ILE A 122 8.16 4.14 -5.62
N ALA A 123 8.04 5.36 -6.11
CA ALA A 123 8.87 5.87 -7.20
C ALA A 123 10.26 6.28 -6.69
N ASP A 124 11.26 6.26 -7.56
CA ASP A 124 12.64 6.66 -7.22
C ASP A 124 12.81 8.18 -7.04
N ASP A 125 11.78 8.97 -7.36
CA ASP A 125 11.83 10.43 -7.31
C ASP A 125 11.27 11.03 -5.99
N GLU A 126 10.91 10.21 -4.99
CA GLU A 126 10.38 10.63 -3.65
C GLU A 126 11.37 10.49 -2.49
#